data_AF-A0A4Q3W6T6-F1
#
_entry.id   AF-A0A4Q3W6T6-F1
#
_cell.length_a   1.000
_cell.length_b   1.000
_cell.length_c   1.000
_cell.angle_alpha   90.00
_cell.angle_beta   90.00
_cell.angle_gamma   90.00
#
_symmetry.space_group_name_H-M   'P 1'
#
loop_
_entity.id
_entity.type
_entity.pdbx_description
1 polymer ?
#
loop_
_entity_poly.entity_id
_entity_poly.type
_entity_poly.pdbx_seq_one_letter_code
_entity_poly.pdbx_strand_id
1 'polypeptide(L)'
;MEKHVKKLSKNRIVYLHNDEIADPIKVVHDFFSASWLPDHLKMLKQWRNDAAFESDGSNSRSPSFTLYGHELTIKLVEAAWLLKAEKLGRIDIDDEEEINIAKWHIKTEGEKLRDYPEHLNVREILKPSSVIKETFRIHKLDGYRKILNIWLYDALSTSFMEESLSKAEVIIVYEQLVKLFEAMWLIAERTKDRG
;
A
#
# COMPACT_ATOMS: atom_id res chain seq x y z
N MET A 1 32.61 7.25 13.07
CA MET A 1 32.29 6.41 11.90
C MET A 1 30.84 5.91 11.91
N GLU A 2 30.28 5.53 13.07
CA GLU A 2 28.88 5.04 13.21
C GLU A 2 27.78 6.02 12.79
N LYS A 3 27.98 7.34 12.98
CA LYS A 3 26.99 8.36 12.58
C LYS A 3 26.82 8.49 11.05
N HIS A 4 27.84 8.12 10.26
CA HIS A 4 27.76 8.14 8.80
C HIS A 4 27.09 6.89 8.23
N VAL A 5 27.29 5.72 8.85
CA VAL A 5 26.61 4.47 8.46
C VAL A 5 25.10 4.55 8.73
N LYS A 6 24.68 5.12 9.87
CA LYS A 6 23.26 5.39 10.18
C LYS A 6 22.57 6.38 9.23
N LYS A 7 23.34 7.16 8.46
CA LYS A 7 22.81 8.17 7.53
C LYS A 7 22.66 7.61 6.10
N LEU A 8 23.41 6.57 5.76
CA LEU A 8 23.41 5.90 4.43
C LEU A 8 22.30 4.86 4.27
N SER A 9 21.59 4.47 5.34
CA SER A 9 20.60 3.38 5.31
C SER A 9 19.13 3.83 5.31
N LYS A 10 18.86 5.14 5.40
CA LYS A 10 17.48 5.65 5.48
C LYS A 10 16.79 5.47 4.13
N ASN A 11 15.69 4.73 4.09
CA ASN A 11 14.89 4.43 2.89
C ASN A 11 15.57 3.55 1.82
N ARG A 12 16.54 2.72 2.20
CA ARG A 12 17.06 1.67 1.31
C ARG A 12 15.98 0.62 1.05
N ILE A 13 15.92 0.08 -0.17
CA ILE A 13 15.12 -1.09 -0.56
C ILE A 13 15.72 -2.37 0.06
N VAL A 14 14.88 -3.21 0.67
CA VAL A 14 15.31 -4.39 1.45
C VAL A 14 14.64 -5.68 0.98
N TYR A 15 13.37 -5.62 0.58
CA TYR A 15 12.54 -6.79 0.27
C TYR A 15 12.44 -7.07 -1.22
N LEU A 16 12.71 -6.07 -2.08
CA LEU A 16 12.73 -6.28 -3.52
C LEU A 16 14.05 -6.92 -3.99
N HIS A 17 13.93 -7.87 -4.92
CA HIS A 17 15.01 -8.43 -5.70
C HIS A 17 15.50 -7.46 -6.79
N ASN A 18 16.65 -7.74 -7.41
CA ASN A 18 17.26 -6.81 -8.36
C ASN A 18 16.40 -6.56 -9.61
N ASP A 19 15.69 -7.58 -10.08
CA ASP A 19 14.74 -7.50 -11.18
C ASP A 19 13.49 -6.71 -10.79
N GLU A 20 12.97 -6.92 -9.58
CA GLU A 20 11.87 -6.12 -9.01
C GLU A 20 12.27 -4.64 -8.81
N ILE A 21 13.53 -4.36 -8.48
CA ILE A 21 14.07 -2.99 -8.40
C ILE A 21 14.19 -2.37 -9.79
N ALA A 22 14.65 -3.14 -10.78
CA ALA A 22 14.80 -2.68 -12.15
C ALA A 22 13.44 -2.40 -12.81
N ASP A 23 12.40 -3.14 -12.43
CA ASP A 23 11.05 -2.99 -12.97
C ASP A 23 9.96 -3.06 -11.89
N PRO A 24 9.80 -2.00 -11.07
CA PRO A 24 8.93 -2.02 -9.90
C PRO A 24 7.44 -2.17 -10.23
N ILE A 25 7.03 -1.89 -11.47
CA ILE A 25 5.64 -2.08 -11.88
C ILE A 25 5.26 -3.55 -11.90
N LYS A 26 6.20 -4.47 -12.14
CA LYS A 26 5.98 -5.92 -12.05
C LYS A 26 5.52 -6.34 -10.66
N VAL A 27 6.13 -5.77 -9.61
CA VAL A 27 5.73 -6.04 -8.22
C VAL A 27 4.27 -5.65 -7.97
N VAL A 28 3.80 -4.59 -8.61
CA VAL A 28 2.39 -4.16 -8.54
C VAL A 28 1.48 -5.18 -9.20
N HIS A 29 1.84 -5.64 -10.40
CA HIS A 29 1.09 -6.68 -11.10
C HIS A 29 1.11 -8.02 -10.35
N ASP A 30 2.23 -8.40 -9.76
CA ASP A 30 2.38 -9.63 -8.99
C ASP A 30 1.55 -9.59 -7.70
N PHE A 31 1.50 -8.44 -7.03
CA PHE A 31 0.64 -8.22 -5.87
C PHE A 31 -0.83 -8.49 -6.21
N PHE A 32 -1.33 -7.95 -7.32
CA PHE A 32 -2.72 -8.17 -7.75
C PHE A 32 -2.96 -9.50 -8.47
N SER A 33 -1.89 -10.23 -8.80
CA SER A 33 -1.97 -11.62 -9.28
C SER A 33 -2.08 -12.61 -8.12
N ALA A 34 -1.48 -12.30 -6.97
CA ALA A 34 -1.62 -13.10 -5.74
C ALA A 34 -3.04 -13.06 -5.17
N SER A 35 -3.72 -11.91 -5.29
CA SER A 35 -5.15 -11.76 -5.01
C SER A 35 -5.70 -10.46 -5.58
N TRP A 36 -7.01 -10.37 -5.78
CA TRP A 36 -7.70 -9.13 -6.15
C TRP A 36 -7.80 -8.12 -4.99
N LEU A 37 -8.05 -6.85 -5.34
CA LEU A 37 -8.07 -5.72 -4.42
C LEU A 37 -8.96 -5.93 -3.17
N PRO A 38 -10.21 -6.44 -3.26
CA PRO A 38 -11.06 -6.62 -2.08
C PRO A 38 -10.46 -7.57 -1.04
N ASP A 39 -9.79 -8.64 -1.47
CA ASP A 39 -9.17 -9.59 -0.56
C ASP A 39 -7.91 -9.03 0.10
N HIS A 40 -7.13 -8.22 -0.62
CA HIS A 40 -6.00 -7.49 -0.02
C HIS A 40 -6.46 -6.49 1.03
N LEU A 41 -7.54 -5.74 0.75
CA LEU A 41 -8.13 -4.81 1.71
C LEU A 41 -8.70 -5.56 2.93
N LYS A 42 -9.36 -6.70 2.72
CA LYS A 42 -9.85 -7.56 3.80
C LYS A 42 -8.69 -8.09 4.66
N MET A 43 -7.62 -8.57 4.03
CA MET A 43 -6.40 -9.01 4.70
C MET A 43 -5.81 -7.89 5.57
N LEU A 44 -5.68 -6.69 5.01
CA LEU A 44 -5.11 -5.53 5.69
C LEU A 44 -5.97 -5.09 6.88
N LYS A 45 -7.30 -5.10 6.73
CA LYS A 45 -8.26 -4.79 7.80
C LYS A 45 -8.15 -5.78 8.96
N GLN A 46 -8.03 -7.07 8.66
CA GLN A 46 -7.79 -8.08 9.68
C GLN A 46 -6.45 -7.87 10.37
N TRP A 47 -5.36 -7.64 9.62
CA TRP A 47 -4.05 -7.43 10.22
C TRP A 47 -4.00 -6.19 11.13
N ARG A 48 -4.67 -5.09 10.74
CA ARG A 48 -4.89 -3.93 11.60
C ARG A 48 -5.64 -4.30 12.88
N ASN A 49 -6.68 -5.13 12.78
CA ASN A 49 -7.43 -5.58 13.94
C ASN A 49 -6.50 -6.34 14.89
N ASP A 50 -5.76 -7.31 14.38
CA ASP A 50 -4.84 -8.14 15.16
C ASP A 50 -3.74 -7.29 15.84
N ALA A 51 -3.27 -6.21 15.19
CA ALA A 51 -2.22 -5.35 15.72
C ALA A 51 -2.70 -4.29 16.76
N ALA A 52 -3.92 -3.77 16.65
CA ALA A 52 -4.39 -2.65 17.50
C ALA A 52 -5.58 -2.96 18.41
N PHE A 53 -6.28 -4.05 18.17
CA PHE A 53 -7.50 -4.40 18.87
C PHE A 53 -7.31 -5.80 19.44
N GLU A 54 -7.70 -5.99 20.69
CA GLU A 54 -7.68 -7.34 21.28
C GLU A 54 -8.46 -8.26 20.35
N SER A 55 -7.76 -9.24 19.75
CA SER A 55 -8.43 -10.34 19.07
C SER A 55 -9.38 -10.95 20.11
N ASP A 56 -10.59 -11.30 19.71
CA ASP A 56 -11.62 -11.92 20.55
C ASP A 56 -11.26 -13.35 21.02
N GLY A 57 -9.97 -13.67 21.12
CA GLY A 57 -9.44 -15.00 21.36
C GLY A 57 -9.45 -15.90 20.12
N SER A 58 -10.01 -15.44 19.00
CA SER A 58 -10.03 -16.18 17.73
C SER A 58 -8.90 -15.74 16.80
N ASN A 59 -7.65 -15.73 17.31
CA ASN A 59 -6.45 -15.61 16.48
C ASN A 59 -6.37 -16.84 15.54
N SER A 60 -7.18 -16.79 14.50
CA SER A 60 -7.56 -17.88 13.60
C SER A 60 -6.74 -17.85 12.32
N ARG A 61 -5.83 -16.87 12.21
CA ARG A 61 -4.94 -16.73 11.07
C ARG A 61 -3.71 -17.60 11.29
N SER A 62 -3.43 -18.45 10.30
CA SER A 62 -2.16 -19.16 10.26
C SER A 62 -1.02 -18.16 10.30
N PRO A 63 0.01 -18.32 11.16
CA PRO A 63 1.20 -17.49 11.17
C PRO A 63 1.83 -17.31 9.78
N SER A 64 1.76 -18.34 8.94
CA SER A 64 2.24 -18.29 7.56
C SER A 64 1.48 -17.29 6.69
N PHE A 65 0.16 -17.17 6.87
CA PHE A 65 -0.66 -16.25 6.10
C PHE A 65 -0.45 -14.80 6.53
N THR A 66 -0.21 -14.55 7.82
CA THR A 66 0.18 -13.23 8.34
C THR A 66 1.55 -12.81 7.80
N LEU A 67 2.54 -13.70 7.84
CA LEU A 67 3.87 -13.43 7.29
C LEU A 67 3.82 -13.15 5.78
N TYR A 68 3.09 -13.97 5.01
CA TYR A 68 2.93 -13.77 3.57
C TYR A 68 2.27 -12.42 3.24
N GLY A 69 1.20 -12.06 3.97
CA GLY A 69 0.53 -10.77 3.79
C GLY A 69 1.45 -9.58 4.10
N HIS A 70 2.27 -9.70 5.13
CA HIS A 70 3.28 -8.71 5.48
C HIS A 70 4.34 -8.56 4.37
N GLU A 71 4.89 -9.67 3.85
CA GLU A 71 5.90 -9.64 2.78
C GLU A 71 5.36 -9.00 1.50
N LEU A 72 4.16 -9.41 1.07
CA LEU A 72 3.49 -8.79 -0.08
C LEU A 72 3.29 -7.29 0.12
N THR A 73 2.82 -6.89 1.31
CA THR A 73 2.56 -5.47 1.62
C THR A 73 3.85 -4.65 1.60
N ILE A 74 4.93 -5.13 2.23
CA ILE A 74 6.20 -4.40 2.23
C ILE A 74 6.81 -4.32 0.83
N LYS A 75 6.75 -5.41 0.04
CA LYS A 75 7.21 -5.37 -1.36
C LYS A 75 6.45 -4.30 -2.15
N LEU A 76 5.11 -4.24 -2.02
CA LEU A 76 4.31 -3.22 -2.68
C LEU A 76 4.69 -1.80 -2.23
N VAL A 77 4.91 -1.58 -0.93
CA VAL A 77 5.36 -0.28 -0.39
C VAL A 77 6.74 0.10 -0.94
N GLU A 78 7.68 -0.83 -1.04
CA GLU A 78 8.99 -0.58 -1.63
C GLU A 78 8.90 -0.26 -3.12
N ALA A 79 8.05 -0.98 -3.87
CA ALA A 79 7.81 -0.70 -5.28
C ALA A 79 7.18 0.70 -5.45
N ALA A 80 6.17 1.03 -4.65
CA ALA A 80 5.56 2.36 -4.62
C ALA A 80 6.60 3.45 -4.34
N TRP A 81 7.54 3.22 -3.43
CA TRP A 81 8.62 4.17 -3.14
C TRP A 81 9.52 4.46 -4.35
N LEU A 82 9.77 3.46 -5.19
CA LEU A 82 10.52 3.61 -6.44
C LEU A 82 9.69 4.33 -7.50
N LEU A 83 8.39 4.02 -7.60
CA LEU A 83 7.46 4.60 -8.57
C LEU A 83 6.98 6.02 -8.23
N LYS A 84 7.28 6.55 -7.03
CA LYS A 84 6.72 7.83 -6.55
C LYS A 84 7.02 9.04 -7.43
N ALA A 85 8.05 9.00 -8.28
CA ALA A 85 8.38 10.10 -9.19
C ALA A 85 7.58 10.02 -10.50
N GLU A 86 7.12 8.83 -10.85
CA GLU A 86 6.42 8.54 -12.10
C GLU A 86 4.99 9.09 -12.08
N LYS A 87 4.45 9.38 -13.27
CA LYS A 87 3.06 9.83 -13.47
C LYS A 87 2.17 8.67 -13.92
N LEU A 88 2.35 7.49 -13.33
CA LEU A 88 1.63 6.28 -13.71
C LEU A 88 0.13 6.40 -13.44
N GLY A 89 -0.65 5.71 -14.29
CA GLY A 89 -2.10 5.64 -14.20
C GLY A 89 -2.81 6.99 -14.33
N ARG A 90 -2.12 8.07 -14.69
CA ARG A 90 -2.70 9.41 -14.79
C ARG A 90 -3.64 9.52 -15.98
N ILE A 91 -4.80 10.13 -15.75
CA ILE A 91 -5.73 10.58 -16.77
C ILE A 91 -5.63 12.11 -16.86
N ASP A 92 -5.44 12.63 -18.06
CA ASP A 92 -5.34 14.07 -18.32
C ASP A 92 -6.73 14.68 -18.49
N ILE A 93 -7.43 14.83 -17.36
CA ILE A 93 -8.66 15.61 -17.22
C ILE A 93 -8.39 16.69 -16.16
N ASP A 94 -8.80 17.93 -16.43
CA ASP A 94 -8.78 18.97 -15.42
C ASP A 94 -9.94 18.74 -14.44
N ASP A 95 -9.63 18.25 -13.25
CA ASP A 95 -10.63 17.87 -12.26
C ASP A 95 -11.34 19.06 -11.59
N GLU A 96 -10.79 20.27 -11.70
CA GLU A 96 -11.39 21.49 -11.18
C GLU A 96 -12.32 22.14 -12.21
N GLU A 97 -11.89 22.19 -13.46
CA GLU A 97 -12.64 22.83 -14.54
C GLU A 97 -13.64 21.88 -15.22
N GLU A 98 -13.36 20.57 -15.23
CA GLU A 98 -14.11 19.55 -15.98
C GLU A 98 -14.70 18.44 -15.09
N ILE A 99 -15.16 18.80 -13.88
CA ILE A 99 -15.63 17.82 -12.88
C ILE A 99 -16.72 16.85 -13.38
N ASN A 100 -17.58 17.28 -14.31
CA ASN A 100 -18.61 16.41 -14.89
C ASN A 100 -18.01 15.36 -15.83
N ILE A 101 -16.99 15.74 -16.61
CA ILE A 101 -16.25 14.83 -17.50
C ILE A 101 -15.47 13.82 -16.64
N ALA A 102 -14.81 14.29 -15.58
CA ALA A 102 -14.14 13.46 -14.60
C ALA A 102 -15.09 12.41 -13.98
N LYS A 103 -16.26 12.84 -13.48
CA LYS A 103 -17.26 11.94 -12.88
C LYS A 103 -17.80 10.93 -13.89
N TRP A 104 -18.07 11.36 -15.12
CA TRP A 104 -18.54 10.46 -16.17
C TRP A 104 -17.47 9.41 -16.51
N HIS A 105 -16.22 9.84 -16.70
CA HIS A 105 -15.10 8.93 -16.93
C HIS A 105 -14.96 7.90 -15.81
N ILE A 106 -14.95 8.36 -14.55
CA ILE A 106 -14.84 7.49 -13.37
C ILE A 106 -15.96 6.45 -13.34
N LYS A 107 -17.20 6.88 -13.61
CA LYS A 107 -18.35 5.96 -13.66
C LYS A 107 -18.17 4.91 -14.75
N THR A 108 -17.83 5.33 -15.97
CA THR A 108 -17.66 4.43 -17.11
C THR A 108 -16.48 3.48 -16.94
N GLU A 109 -15.39 3.93 -16.31
CA GLU A 109 -14.27 3.06 -15.97
C GLU A 109 -14.66 2.04 -14.90
N GLY A 110 -15.37 2.46 -13.85
CA GLY A 110 -15.87 1.58 -12.79
C GLY A 110 -16.87 0.53 -13.28
N GLU A 111 -17.63 0.79 -14.34
CA GLU A 111 -18.50 -0.21 -14.99
C GLU A 111 -17.71 -1.29 -15.76
N LYS A 112 -16.47 -1.01 -16.15
CA LYS A 112 -15.61 -1.94 -16.91
C LYS A 112 -14.67 -2.75 -16.02
N LEU A 113 -14.20 -2.15 -14.93
CA LEU A 113 -13.29 -2.80 -14.01
C LEU A 113 -14.05 -3.73 -13.07
N ARG A 114 -13.41 -4.85 -12.70
CA ARG A 114 -13.97 -5.82 -11.75
C ARG A 114 -14.17 -5.20 -10.36
N ASP A 115 -13.23 -4.37 -9.95
CA ASP A 115 -13.22 -3.66 -8.67
C ASP A 115 -12.81 -2.21 -8.91
N TYR A 116 -13.29 -1.32 -8.03
CA TYR A 116 -13.01 0.10 -8.12
C TYR A 116 -12.71 0.69 -6.73
N PRO A 117 -11.82 1.71 -6.65
CA PRO A 117 -11.54 2.40 -5.39
C PRO A 117 -12.78 2.97 -4.70
N GLU A 118 -12.84 2.82 -3.37
CA GLU A 118 -13.90 3.38 -2.52
C GLU A 118 -13.37 4.52 -1.62
N HIS A 119 -12.06 4.56 -1.35
CA HIS A 119 -11.43 5.49 -0.41
C HIS A 119 -10.66 6.62 -1.11
N LEU A 120 -10.47 6.53 -2.42
CA LEU A 120 -9.88 7.59 -3.23
C LEU A 120 -10.92 8.65 -3.63
N ASN A 121 -10.55 9.92 -3.53
CA ASN A 121 -11.35 11.00 -4.10
C ASN A 121 -11.15 11.12 -5.63
N VAL A 122 -11.98 11.93 -6.29
CA VAL A 122 -11.94 12.13 -7.76
C VAL A 122 -10.53 12.49 -8.26
N ARG A 123 -9.81 13.38 -7.55
CA ARG A 123 -8.44 13.79 -7.95
C ARG A 123 -7.47 12.63 -7.85
N GLU A 124 -7.55 11.88 -6.76
CA GLU A 124 -6.72 10.69 -6.50
C GLU A 124 -7.01 9.59 -7.52
N ILE A 125 -8.28 9.39 -7.90
CA ILE A 125 -8.67 8.43 -8.94
C ILE A 125 -8.11 8.84 -10.31
N LEU A 126 -8.14 10.13 -10.67
CA LEU A 126 -7.57 10.60 -11.94
C LEU A 126 -6.04 10.60 -11.94
N LYS A 127 -5.41 10.82 -10.77
CA LYS A 127 -3.97 10.95 -10.61
C LYS A 127 -3.46 10.00 -9.50
N PRO A 128 -3.59 8.67 -9.65
CA PRO A 128 -3.29 7.72 -8.57
C PRO A 128 -1.83 7.79 -8.10
N SER A 129 -0.89 8.15 -8.97
CA SER A 129 0.51 8.41 -8.60
C SER A 129 0.69 9.55 -7.59
N SER A 130 -0.27 10.48 -7.42
CA SER A 130 -0.20 11.49 -6.37
C SER A 130 -0.43 10.89 -4.98
N VAL A 131 -1.21 9.82 -4.87
CA VAL A 131 -1.45 9.10 -3.60
C VAL A 131 -0.14 8.53 -3.08
N ILE A 132 0.67 7.91 -3.96
CA ILE A 132 2.00 7.39 -3.62
C ILE A 132 2.87 8.49 -2.97
N LYS A 133 2.89 9.69 -3.56
CA LYS A 133 3.66 10.81 -3.03
C LYS A 133 3.16 11.23 -1.65
N GLU A 134 1.84 11.24 -1.44
CA GLU A 134 1.22 11.62 -0.17
C GLU A 134 1.48 10.59 0.93
N THR A 135 1.36 9.30 0.62
CA THR A 135 1.72 8.19 1.52
C THR A 135 3.12 8.42 2.12
N PHE A 136 4.11 8.76 1.27
CA PHE A 136 5.49 8.98 1.71
C PHE A 136 5.82 10.37 2.30
N ARG A 137 4.82 11.26 2.41
CA ARG A 137 4.92 12.49 3.21
C ARG A 137 4.66 12.21 4.69
N ILE A 138 3.73 11.30 4.99
CA ILE A 138 3.34 10.94 6.36
C ILE A 138 4.44 10.11 7.03
N HIS A 139 4.83 8.99 6.41
CA HIS A 139 5.98 8.20 6.85
C HIS A 139 6.95 7.98 5.70
N LYS A 140 8.24 7.97 6.01
CA LYS A 140 9.27 7.53 5.06
C LYS A 140 9.27 6.00 4.98
N LEU A 141 9.93 5.46 3.95
CA LEU A 141 9.94 4.01 3.70
C LEU A 141 10.46 3.21 4.91
N ASP A 142 11.50 3.71 5.58
CA ASP A 142 12.00 3.10 6.83
C ASP A 142 10.97 3.13 7.96
N GLY A 143 10.19 4.20 8.05
CA GLY A 143 9.07 4.33 8.97
C GLY A 143 7.98 3.28 8.71
N TYR A 144 7.51 3.15 7.46
CA TYR A 144 6.55 2.11 7.09
C TYR A 144 7.07 0.71 7.40
N ARG A 145 8.35 0.42 7.09
CA ARG A 145 8.95 -0.88 7.42
C ARG A 145 8.95 -1.14 8.92
N LYS A 146 9.35 -0.16 9.75
CA LYS A 146 9.34 -0.31 11.20
C LYS A 146 7.93 -0.62 11.71
N ILE A 147 6.94 0.15 11.26
CA ILE A 147 5.55 0.02 11.68
C ILE A 147 4.98 -1.34 11.26
N LEU A 148 5.18 -1.74 10.00
CA LEU A 148 4.68 -3.02 9.48
C LEU A 148 5.35 -4.23 10.17
N ASN A 149 6.63 -4.12 10.52
CA ASN A 149 7.29 -5.15 11.34
C ASN A 149 6.66 -5.23 12.73
N ILE A 150 6.33 -4.10 13.37
CA ILE A 150 5.64 -4.10 14.67
C ILE A 150 4.27 -4.78 14.54
N TRP A 151 3.49 -4.46 13.49
CA TRP A 151 2.20 -5.13 13.26
C TRP A 151 2.34 -6.63 13.04
N LEU A 152 3.40 -7.07 12.35
CA LEU A 152 3.68 -8.49 12.18
C LEU A 152 3.94 -9.15 13.54
N TYR A 153 4.79 -8.55 14.37
CA TYR A 153 5.09 -9.09 15.69
C TYR A 153 3.87 -9.11 16.60
N ASP A 154 3.10 -8.02 16.67
CA ASP A 154 1.90 -7.91 17.50
C ASP A 154 0.84 -8.94 17.07
N ALA A 155 0.72 -9.21 15.76
CA ALA A 155 -0.21 -10.23 15.26
C ALA A 155 0.26 -11.68 15.52
N LEU A 156 1.57 -11.92 15.71
CA LEU A 156 2.15 -13.26 15.87
C LEU A 156 2.51 -13.62 17.31
N SER A 157 2.72 -12.65 18.19
CA SER A 157 3.23 -12.84 19.55
C SER A 157 2.20 -12.41 20.59
N THR A 158 1.99 -13.27 21.59
CA THR A 158 1.25 -12.93 22.82
C THR A 158 2.13 -12.25 23.86
N SER A 159 3.44 -12.22 23.66
CA SER A 159 4.40 -11.58 24.55
C SER A 159 4.63 -10.10 24.16
N PHE A 160 4.53 -9.23 25.16
CA PHE A 160 4.61 -7.78 25.01
C PHE A 160 6.02 -7.35 24.57
N MET A 161 6.12 -6.75 23.38
CA MET A 161 7.33 -6.07 22.92
C MET A 161 7.42 -4.67 23.57
N GLU A 162 8.63 -4.19 23.87
CA GLU A 162 8.86 -2.87 24.48
C GLU A 162 8.37 -1.68 23.62
N GLU A 163 8.24 -1.85 22.30
CA GLU A 163 7.69 -0.85 21.38
C GLU A 163 6.34 -1.32 20.82
N SER A 164 5.24 -0.82 21.39
CA SER A 164 3.90 -0.98 20.82
C SER A 164 3.42 0.32 20.20
N LEU A 165 2.67 0.21 19.10
CA LEU A 165 2.05 1.37 18.46
C LEU A 165 0.77 1.75 19.19
N SER A 166 0.50 3.05 19.26
CA SER A 166 -0.83 3.51 19.66
C SER A 166 -1.88 3.13 18.61
N LYS A 167 -3.13 2.96 19.04
CA LYS A 167 -4.26 2.72 18.13
C LYS A 167 -4.35 3.78 17.03
N ALA A 168 -4.02 5.03 17.35
CA ALA A 168 -4.01 6.14 16.39
C ALA A 168 -2.94 5.94 15.29
N GLU A 169 -1.72 5.54 15.65
CA GLU A 169 -0.65 5.24 14.68
C GLU A 169 -1.04 4.07 13.76
N VAL A 170 -1.67 3.03 14.33
CA VAL A 170 -2.17 1.88 13.56
C VAL A 170 -3.27 2.31 12.58
N ILE A 171 -4.24 3.13 13.02
CA ILE A 171 -5.31 3.63 12.16
C ILE A 171 -4.76 4.50 11.03
N ILE A 172 -3.83 5.42 11.32
CA ILE A 172 -3.22 6.30 10.31
C ILE A 172 -2.54 5.46 9.23
N VAL A 173 -1.69 4.51 9.61
CA VAL A 173 -0.96 3.67 8.64
C VAL A 173 -1.92 2.78 7.86
N TYR A 174 -2.95 2.23 8.50
CA TYR A 174 -4.00 1.46 7.83
C TYR A 174 -4.67 2.29 6.71
N GLU A 175 -5.13 3.50 7.01
CA GLU A 175 -5.82 4.36 6.04
C GLU A 175 -4.91 4.72 4.86
N GLN A 176 -3.62 4.95 5.12
CA GLN A 176 -2.65 5.20 4.05
C GLN A 176 -2.41 3.98 3.18
N LEU A 177 -2.35 2.78 3.75
CA LEU A 177 -2.16 1.55 3.00
C LEU A 177 -3.40 1.19 2.19
N VAL A 178 -4.61 1.44 2.71
CA VAL A 178 -5.86 1.29 1.94
C VAL A 178 -5.82 2.16 0.69
N LYS A 179 -5.55 3.46 0.85
CA LYS A 179 -5.42 4.38 -0.30
C LYS A 179 -4.31 3.96 -1.26
N LEU A 180 -3.18 3.52 -0.73
CA LEU A 180 -2.08 3.03 -1.55
C LEU A 180 -2.51 1.82 -2.38
N PHE A 181 -3.19 0.83 -1.78
CA PHE A 181 -3.64 -0.37 -2.49
C PHE A 181 -4.61 -0.01 -3.62
N GLU A 182 -5.58 0.86 -3.35
CA GLU A 182 -6.53 1.34 -4.37
C GLU A 182 -5.85 2.13 -5.50
N ALA A 183 -4.88 2.98 -5.17
CA ALA A 183 -4.15 3.74 -6.18
C ALA A 183 -3.28 2.83 -7.05
N MET A 184 -2.64 1.84 -6.43
CA MET A 184 -1.81 0.85 -7.11
C MET A 184 -2.64 -0.08 -7.99
N TRP A 185 -3.88 -0.39 -7.59
CA TRP A 185 -4.84 -1.11 -8.43
C TRP A 185 -5.16 -0.34 -9.71
N LEU A 186 -5.53 0.95 -9.61
CA LEU A 186 -5.78 1.78 -10.80
C LEU A 186 -4.55 1.89 -11.70
N ILE A 187 -3.36 2.02 -11.10
CA ILE A 187 -2.10 2.02 -11.86
C ILE A 187 -1.96 0.71 -12.62
N ALA A 188 -2.10 -0.43 -11.95
CA ALA A 188 -2.00 -1.74 -12.58
C ALA A 188 -3.01 -1.90 -13.72
N GLU A 189 -4.29 -1.62 -13.50
CA GLU A 189 -5.33 -1.74 -14.53
C GLU A 189 -5.04 -0.86 -15.75
N ARG A 190 -4.56 0.37 -15.54
CA ARG A 190 -4.28 1.32 -16.63
C ARG A 190 -2.93 1.10 -17.32
N THR A 191 -2.04 0.29 -16.75
CA THR A 191 -0.73 -0.05 -17.34
C THR A 191 -0.67 -1.45 -17.94
N LYS A 192 -1.69 -2.30 -17.75
CA LYS A 192 -1.76 -3.66 -18.32
C LYS A 192 -1.56 -3.71 -19.84
N ASP A 193 -2.01 -2.69 -20.57
CA ASP A 193 -1.96 -2.65 -22.04
C ASP A 193 -0.69 -1.97 -22.60
N ARG A 194 0.31 -1.66 -21.77
CA ARG A 194 1.57 -1.03 -22.20
C ARG A 194 2.77 -2.00 -22.24
N GLY A 195 2.51 -3.31 -22.14
CA GLY A 195 3.50 -4.39 -22.23
C GLY A 195 3.49 -5.12 -23.56
#